data_AF-A0A7S1ZW16-F1
#
_entry.id   AF-A0A7S1ZW16-F1
#
_cell.length_a   1.000
_cell.length_b   1.000
_cell.length_c   1.000
_cell.angle_alpha   90.00
_cell.angle_beta   90.00
_cell.angle_gamma   90.00
#
_symmetry.space_group_name_H-M   'P 1'
#
loop_
_entity.id
_entity.type
_entity.pdbx_description
1 polymer ?
#
loop_
_entity_poly.entity_id
_entity_poly.type
_entity_poly.pdbx_seq_one_letter_code
_entity_poly.pdbx_strand_id
1 'polypeptide(L)'
;FDAFCDDVRNNIKDIYKQDNEAPEESTPVKCRSCGRATVKPKTVLFGSSLPSEFFQRISEDMPNVDLLIIAGTSLVVSPANSLVYNVPESAVRVVVNKDPVGHELGIEYGPSARRDYFAQGECDEVFLELIEHLGWLDDLDALADHLPKKSSDLLRSKLDTKKL
;
A
#
# COMPACT_ATOMS: atom_id res chain seq x y z
N PHE A 1 10.77 25.16 19.31
CA PHE A 1 10.50 24.35 18.12
C PHE A 1 11.78 23.64 17.72
N ASP A 2 12.87 24.38 17.46
CA ASP A 2 14.19 23.83 17.10
C ASP A 2 14.69 22.75 18.06
N ALA A 3 14.65 23.01 19.37
CA ALA A 3 15.07 22.01 20.36
C ALA A 3 14.25 20.70 20.31
N PHE A 4 12.97 20.76 19.90
CA PHE A 4 12.17 19.55 19.70
C PHE A 4 12.54 18.84 18.39
N CYS A 5 12.84 19.58 17.32
CA CYS A 5 13.34 19.01 16.07
C CYS A 5 14.70 18.31 16.28
N ASP A 6 15.58 18.90 17.10
CA ASP A 6 16.86 18.29 17.47
C ASP A 6 16.66 17.05 18.33
N ASP A 7 15.73 17.09 19.30
CA ASP A 7 15.35 15.90 20.09
C ASP A 7 14.81 14.79 19.16
N VAL A 8 14.02 15.11 18.12
CA VAL A 8 13.54 14.10 17.16
C VAL A 8 14.68 13.52 16.32
N ARG A 9 15.55 14.37 15.75
CA ARG A 9 16.67 13.93 14.89
C ARG A 9 17.64 13.01 15.63
N ASN A 10 17.94 13.32 16.89
CA ASN A 10 18.92 12.57 17.67
C ASN A 10 18.34 11.32 18.35
N ASN A 11 17.02 11.22 18.49
CA ASN A 11 16.38 10.14 19.25
C ASN A 11 15.55 9.18 18.40
N ILE A 12 15.07 9.56 17.21
CA ILE A 12 14.17 8.72 16.41
C ILE A 12 14.94 8.09 15.25
N LYS A 13 14.88 6.76 15.16
CA LYS A 13 15.42 6.00 14.03
C LYS A 13 14.69 6.36 12.75
N ASP A 14 15.43 6.61 11.69
CA ASP A 14 14.86 6.71 10.35
C ASP A 14 14.63 5.32 9.74
N ILE A 15 13.37 4.87 9.79
CA ILE A 15 12.97 3.57 9.23
C ILE A 15 12.98 3.55 7.68
N TYR A 16 13.06 4.72 7.04
CA TYR A 16 13.11 4.86 5.59
C TYR A 16 14.54 4.99 5.05
N LYS A 17 15.54 5.11 5.93
CA LYS A 17 16.98 5.17 5.59
C LYS A 17 17.35 6.32 4.64
N GLN A 18 16.72 7.47 4.81
CA GLN A 18 17.00 8.72 4.10
C GLN A 18 18.04 9.57 4.84
N ASP A 19 18.04 9.53 6.18
CA ASP A 19 18.98 10.22 7.04
C ASP A 19 20.04 9.25 7.59
N ASN A 20 21.29 9.41 7.13
CA ASN A 20 22.42 8.58 7.57
C ASN A 20 22.94 8.96 8.97
N GLU A 21 22.55 10.13 9.50
CA GLU A 21 22.93 10.58 10.84
C GLU A 21 21.91 10.17 11.91
N ALA A 22 20.76 9.60 11.49
CA ALA A 22 19.74 9.12 12.41
C ALA A 22 20.26 7.96 13.28
N PRO A 23 19.82 7.86 14.55
CA PRO A 23 20.26 6.79 15.45
C PRO A 23 19.80 5.41 14.96
N GLU A 24 20.60 4.39 15.27
CA GLU A 24 20.26 3.00 14.92
C GLU A 24 18.98 2.50 15.60
N GLU A 25 18.66 3.00 16.79
CA GLU A 25 17.49 2.62 17.57
C GLU A 25 16.75 3.84 18.11
N SER A 26 15.42 3.75 18.20
CA SER A 26 14.59 4.85 18.70
C SER A 26 14.60 4.92 20.22
N THR A 27 14.81 6.13 20.77
CA THR A 27 14.64 6.43 22.19
C THR A 27 13.47 7.41 22.41
N PRO A 28 12.71 7.31 23.51
CA PRO A 28 11.54 8.16 23.71
C PRO A 28 11.91 9.63 23.90
N VAL A 29 11.35 10.52 23.06
CA VAL A 29 11.36 11.97 23.31
C VAL A 29 10.38 12.28 24.45
N LYS A 30 10.90 12.68 25.61
CA LYS A 30 10.10 12.89 26.83
C LYS A 30 9.53 14.32 26.90
N CYS A 31 8.30 14.43 27.40
CA CYS A 31 7.70 15.71 27.75
C CYS A 31 8.53 16.39 28.85
N ARG A 32 8.91 17.65 28.65
CA ARG A 32 9.64 18.42 29.66
C ARG A 32 8.81 18.71 30.93
N SER A 33 7.47 18.66 30.81
CA SER A 33 6.56 18.93 31.93
C SER A 33 6.21 17.68 32.74
N CYS A 34 5.92 16.55 32.07
CA CYS A 34 5.41 15.35 32.75
C CYS A 34 6.30 14.10 32.61
N GLY A 35 7.42 14.19 31.88
CA GLY A 35 8.39 13.09 31.70
C GLY A 35 7.91 11.92 30.85
N ARG A 36 6.65 11.91 30.37
CA ARG A 36 6.09 10.85 29.53
C ARG A 36 6.61 10.95 28.10
N ALA A 37 6.65 9.82 27.38
CA ALA A 37 6.96 9.81 25.95
C ALA A 37 5.92 10.65 25.19
N THR A 38 6.38 11.55 24.32
CA THR A 38 5.54 12.52 23.59
C THR A 38 5.46 12.29 22.11
N VAL A 39 6.43 11.55 21.56
CA VAL A 39 6.54 11.34 20.13
C VAL A 39 6.39 9.87 19.82
N LYS A 40 5.52 9.58 18.86
CA LYS A 40 5.50 8.33 18.12
C LYS A 40 5.45 8.69 16.64
N PRO A 41 5.98 7.84 15.74
CA PRO A 41 5.73 7.97 14.32
C PRO A 41 4.22 8.05 14.06
N LYS A 42 3.81 8.79 13.02
CA LYS A 42 2.41 8.85 12.56
C LYS A 42 2.05 7.55 11.82
N THR A 43 2.24 6.41 12.50
CA THR A 43 1.91 5.07 12.04
C THR A 43 0.90 4.46 12.99
N VAL A 44 0.03 3.60 12.45
CA VAL A 44 -0.88 2.81 13.26
C VAL A 44 -0.10 1.60 13.75
N LEU A 45 0.00 1.44 15.06
CA LEU A 45 0.57 0.26 15.69
C LEU A 45 -0.55 -0.74 15.98
N PHE A 46 -0.22 -2.03 16.05
CA PHE A 46 -1.18 -3.06 16.43
C PHE A 46 -1.88 -2.72 17.76
N GLY A 47 -3.19 -2.93 17.82
CA GLY A 47 -4.04 -2.57 18.96
C GLY A 47 -4.44 -1.10 19.04
N SER A 48 -3.88 -0.22 18.20
CA SER A 48 -4.38 1.15 18.04
C SER A 48 -5.55 1.20 17.05
N SER A 49 -6.49 2.11 17.28
CA SER A 49 -7.54 2.41 16.28
C SER A 49 -6.92 2.99 15.01
N LEU A 50 -7.51 2.63 13.86
CA LEU A 50 -7.24 3.36 12.61
C LEU A 50 -7.70 4.82 12.72
N PRO A 51 -7.11 5.74 11.92
CA PRO A 51 -7.59 7.11 11.84
C PRO A 51 -9.09 7.17 11.52
N SER A 52 -9.81 8.14 12.10
CA SER A 52 -11.25 8.31 11.86
C SER A 52 -11.59 8.49 10.37
N GLU A 53 -10.68 9.13 9.63
CA GLU A 53 -10.78 9.32 8.18
C GLU A 53 -10.94 7.99 7.44
N PHE A 54 -10.30 6.91 7.88
CA PHE A 54 -10.46 5.58 7.26
C PHE A 54 -11.94 5.15 7.25
N PHE A 55 -12.62 5.25 8.40
CA PHE A 55 -14.01 4.83 8.53
C PHE A 55 -14.97 5.77 7.79
N GLN A 56 -14.66 7.06 7.78
CA GLN A 56 -15.42 8.05 7.02
C GLN A 56 -15.35 7.74 5.52
N ARG A 57 -14.13 7.57 4.98
CA ARG A 57 -13.90 7.26 3.56
C ARG A 57 -14.55 5.95 3.15
N ILE A 58 -14.52 4.92 4.00
CA ILE A 58 -15.23 3.67 3.70
C ILE A 58 -16.72 3.93 3.45
N SER A 59 -17.37 4.69 4.32
CA SER A 59 -18.80 4.95 4.19
C SER A 59 -19.15 5.83 2.98
N GLU A 60 -18.24 6.70 2.56
CA GLU A 60 -18.45 7.64 1.45
C GLU A 60 -18.09 7.03 0.09
N ASP A 61 -16.95 6.35 0.00
CA ASP A 61 -16.34 5.93 -1.26
C ASP A 61 -16.81 4.54 -1.68
N MET A 62 -16.85 3.57 -0.76
CA MET A 62 -17.05 2.16 -1.08
C MET A 62 -18.39 1.85 -1.79
N PRO A 63 -19.53 2.47 -1.43
CA PRO A 63 -20.80 2.21 -2.11
C PRO A 63 -20.81 2.55 -3.60
N ASN A 64 -19.87 3.39 -4.06
CA ASN A 64 -19.78 3.86 -5.44
C ASN A 64 -18.69 3.15 -6.26
N VAL A 65 -17.99 2.16 -5.66
CA VAL A 65 -16.93 1.41 -6.33
C VAL A 65 -17.52 0.40 -7.32
N ASP A 66 -17.01 0.40 -8.54
CA ASP A 66 -17.30 -0.59 -9.59
C ASP A 66 -16.16 -1.61 -9.77
N LEU A 67 -14.93 -1.25 -9.39
CA LEU A 67 -13.73 -2.09 -9.42
C LEU A 67 -12.88 -1.88 -8.17
N LEU A 68 -12.60 -2.97 -7.44
CA LEU A 68 -11.68 -2.99 -6.32
C LEU A 68 -10.42 -3.78 -6.68
N ILE A 69 -9.26 -3.12 -6.70
CA ILE A 69 -7.96 -3.79 -6.89
C ILE A 69 -7.32 -4.02 -5.53
N ILE A 70 -7.03 -5.29 -5.23
CA ILE A 70 -6.43 -5.74 -3.98
C ILE A 70 -5.03 -6.27 -4.31
N ALA A 71 -3.99 -5.53 -3.97
CA ALA A 71 -2.62 -5.86 -4.38
C ALA A 71 -1.67 -6.03 -3.19
N GLY A 72 -0.85 -7.08 -3.23
CA GLY A 72 0.30 -7.25 -2.32
C GLY A 72 -0.07 -7.30 -0.83
N THR A 73 -1.23 -7.83 -0.49
CA THR A 73 -1.72 -7.94 0.89
C THR A 73 -2.20 -9.35 1.21
N SER A 74 -1.96 -9.78 2.45
CA SER A 74 -2.47 -11.06 2.97
C SER A 74 -3.92 -10.99 3.44
N LEU A 75 -4.49 -9.77 3.55
CA LEU A 75 -5.84 -9.51 4.07
C LEU A 75 -6.10 -10.00 5.51
N VAL A 76 -5.05 -10.25 6.30
CA VAL A 76 -5.20 -10.74 7.69
C VAL A 76 -5.41 -9.63 8.73
N VAL A 77 -5.14 -8.37 8.37
CA VAL A 77 -5.14 -7.25 9.32
C VAL A 77 -6.48 -6.52 9.30
N SER A 78 -7.25 -6.71 10.38
CA SER A 78 -8.46 -5.93 10.66
C SER A 78 -8.12 -4.60 11.34
N PRO A 79 -8.88 -3.50 11.08
CA PRO A 79 -10.07 -3.42 10.23
C PRO A 79 -9.78 -3.08 8.77
N ALA A 80 -8.51 -2.99 8.34
CA ALA A 80 -8.16 -2.65 6.96
C ALA A 80 -8.72 -3.65 5.93
N ASN A 81 -8.69 -4.95 6.27
CA ASN A 81 -9.22 -6.00 5.41
C ASN A 81 -10.74 -5.95 5.19
N SER A 82 -11.47 -5.12 5.94
CA SER A 82 -12.93 -4.99 5.80
C SER A 82 -13.36 -4.43 4.44
N LEU A 83 -12.48 -3.69 3.77
CA LEU A 83 -12.76 -3.07 2.47
C LEU A 83 -13.31 -4.05 1.43
N VAL A 84 -12.87 -5.31 1.47
CA VAL A 84 -13.23 -6.32 0.47
C VAL A 84 -14.72 -6.66 0.46
N TYR A 85 -15.44 -6.47 1.57
CA TYR A 85 -16.88 -6.71 1.67
C TYR A 85 -17.71 -5.43 1.80
N ASN A 86 -17.08 -4.24 1.75
CA ASN A 86 -17.80 -2.96 1.79
C ASN A 86 -18.16 -2.42 0.40
N VAL A 87 -17.76 -3.11 -0.67
CA VAL A 87 -18.09 -2.75 -2.06
C VAL A 87 -19.38 -3.42 -2.54
N PRO A 88 -20.18 -2.79 -3.43
CA PRO A 88 -21.41 -3.36 -3.97
C PRO A 88 -21.23 -4.75 -4.55
N GLU A 89 -22.26 -5.61 -4.52
CA GLU A 89 -22.20 -6.95 -5.12
C GLU A 89 -21.88 -6.94 -6.63
N SER A 90 -22.20 -5.85 -7.32
CA SER A 90 -21.90 -5.65 -8.73
C SER A 90 -20.44 -5.32 -9.02
N ALA A 91 -19.67 -4.87 -8.03
CA ALA A 91 -18.31 -4.43 -8.25
C ALA A 91 -17.39 -5.62 -8.56
N VAL A 92 -16.48 -5.49 -9.52
CA VAL A 92 -15.46 -6.52 -9.75
C VAL A 92 -14.37 -6.36 -8.69
N ARG A 93 -13.86 -7.46 -8.13
CA ARG A 93 -12.70 -7.45 -7.24
C ARG A 93 -11.55 -8.19 -7.92
N VAL A 94 -10.43 -7.52 -8.12
CA VAL A 94 -9.23 -8.09 -8.72
C VAL A 94 -8.17 -8.25 -7.64
N VAL A 95 -7.76 -9.48 -7.38
CA VAL A 95 -6.69 -9.79 -6.43
C VAL A 95 -5.41 -10.01 -7.21
N VAL A 96 -4.44 -9.11 -7.01
CA VAL A 96 -3.08 -9.19 -7.56
C VAL A 96 -2.14 -9.66 -6.46
N ASN A 97 -1.82 -10.95 -6.44
CA ASN A 97 -0.96 -11.51 -5.42
C ASN A 97 -0.28 -12.81 -5.87
N LYS A 98 0.76 -13.25 -5.16
CA LYS A 98 1.42 -14.54 -5.43
C LYS A 98 0.53 -15.73 -5.08
N ASP A 99 -0.21 -15.58 -3.97
CA ASP A 99 -1.07 -16.61 -3.39
C ASP A 99 -2.51 -16.10 -3.25
N PRO A 100 -3.52 -16.98 -3.35
CA PRO A 100 -4.90 -16.62 -3.08
C PRO A 100 -5.09 -16.18 -1.62
N VAL A 101 -5.85 -15.10 -1.41
CA VAL A 101 -6.11 -14.50 -0.09
C VAL A 101 -7.58 -14.15 0.10
N GLY A 102 -8.02 -13.96 1.35
CA GLY A 102 -9.34 -13.39 1.64
C GLY A 102 -10.55 -14.33 1.44
N HIS A 103 -10.34 -15.64 1.34
CA HIS A 103 -11.45 -16.62 1.31
C HIS A 103 -12.41 -16.44 2.49
N GLU A 104 -11.88 -16.26 3.69
CA GLU A 104 -12.67 -16.02 4.91
C GLU A 104 -13.43 -14.67 4.88
N LEU A 105 -13.07 -13.78 3.95
CA LEU A 105 -13.71 -12.48 3.74
C LEU A 105 -14.67 -12.51 2.54
N GLY A 106 -14.99 -13.70 2.04
CA GLY A 106 -15.92 -13.90 0.93
C GLY A 106 -15.32 -13.63 -0.44
N ILE A 107 -13.99 -13.68 -0.60
CA ILE A 107 -13.37 -13.71 -1.93
C ILE A 107 -13.42 -15.14 -2.47
N GLU A 108 -13.99 -15.29 -3.65
CA GLU A 108 -14.15 -16.57 -4.33
C GLU A 108 -13.16 -16.67 -5.49
N TYR A 109 -12.54 -17.84 -5.67
CA TYR A 109 -11.67 -18.11 -6.81
C TYR A 109 -12.15 -19.34 -7.57
N GLY A 110 -11.82 -19.39 -8.85
CA GLY A 110 -12.11 -20.52 -9.72
C GLY A 110 -13.31 -20.29 -10.64
N PRO A 111 -13.76 -21.34 -11.36
CA PRO A 111 -14.70 -21.20 -12.47
C PRO A 111 -16.10 -20.67 -12.09
N SER A 112 -16.47 -20.77 -10.81
CA SER A 112 -17.74 -20.27 -10.29
C SER A 112 -17.67 -18.82 -9.83
N ALA A 113 -16.48 -18.23 -9.72
CA ALA A 113 -16.31 -16.86 -9.29
C ALA A 113 -16.99 -15.91 -10.27
N ARG A 114 -17.94 -15.11 -9.78
CA ARG A 114 -18.77 -14.24 -10.63
C ARG A 114 -18.20 -12.84 -10.81
N ARG A 115 -17.48 -12.36 -9.80
CA ARG A 115 -17.02 -10.98 -9.68
C ARG A 115 -15.57 -10.86 -9.21
N ASP A 116 -14.96 -11.99 -8.84
CA ASP A 116 -13.63 -12.04 -8.27
C ASP A 116 -12.66 -12.64 -9.28
N TYR A 117 -11.57 -11.93 -9.53
CA TYR A 117 -10.53 -12.37 -10.44
C TYR A 117 -9.20 -12.45 -9.71
N PHE A 118 -8.50 -13.57 -9.85
CA PHE A 118 -7.17 -13.75 -9.31
C PHE A 118 -6.13 -13.55 -10.40
N ALA A 119 -5.48 -12.39 -10.38
CA ALA A 119 -4.33 -12.09 -11.20
C ALA A 119 -3.07 -12.55 -10.45
N GLN A 120 -2.73 -13.83 -10.63
CA GLN A 120 -1.62 -14.44 -9.92
C GLN A 120 -0.28 -13.94 -10.46
N GLY A 121 0.58 -13.40 -9.58
CA GLY A 121 1.94 -13.00 -9.96
C GLY A 121 2.57 -11.96 -9.02
N GLU A 122 3.75 -11.48 -9.43
CA GLU A 122 4.37 -10.30 -8.82
C GLU A 122 3.58 -9.05 -9.22
N CYS A 123 3.30 -8.16 -8.26
CA CYS A 123 2.46 -6.98 -8.53
C CYS A 123 3.01 -6.10 -9.67
N ASP A 124 4.31 -5.82 -9.68
CA ASP A 124 4.95 -4.99 -10.70
C ASP A 124 4.75 -5.57 -12.12
N GLU A 125 4.85 -6.88 -12.28
CA GLU A 125 4.69 -7.57 -13.57
C GLU A 125 3.23 -7.53 -14.02
N VAL A 126 2.30 -7.92 -13.13
CA VAL A 126 0.86 -7.93 -13.44
C VAL A 126 0.35 -6.52 -13.77
N PHE A 127 0.77 -5.50 -13.02
CA PHE A 127 0.38 -4.12 -13.32
C PHE A 127 1.02 -3.61 -14.59
N LEU A 128 2.26 -3.97 -14.90
CA LEU A 128 2.89 -3.57 -16.16
C LEU A 128 2.18 -4.19 -17.36
N GLU A 129 1.75 -5.45 -17.28
CA GLU A 129 0.91 -6.09 -18.31
C GLU A 129 -0.44 -5.39 -18.45
N LEU A 130 -1.10 -5.07 -17.34
CA LEU A 130 -2.35 -4.31 -17.36
C LEU A 130 -2.18 -2.94 -18.02
N ILE A 131 -1.14 -2.20 -17.64
CA ILE A 131 -0.80 -0.87 -18.21
C ILE A 131 -0.51 -0.99 -19.70
N GLU A 132 0.17 -2.05 -20.13
CA GLU A 132 0.38 -2.33 -21.55
C GLU A 132 -0.94 -2.54 -22.30
N HIS A 133 -1.85 -3.35 -21.76
CA HIS A 133 -3.17 -3.59 -22.36
C HIS A 133 -4.04 -2.33 -22.41
N LEU A 134 -3.86 -1.42 -21.45
CA LEU A 134 -4.53 -0.11 -21.43
C LEU A 134 -3.88 0.91 -22.37
N GLY A 135 -2.71 0.61 -22.93
CA GLY A 135 -1.97 1.51 -23.81
C GLY A 135 -1.26 2.65 -23.07
N TRP A 136 -0.97 2.50 -21.77
CA TRP A 136 -0.43 3.55 -20.89
C TRP A 136 1.10 3.44 -20.66
N LEU A 137 1.81 2.70 -21.51
CA LEU A 137 3.25 2.50 -21.32
C LEU A 137 4.05 3.80 -21.46
N ASP A 138 3.69 4.65 -22.42
CA ASP A 138 4.37 5.93 -22.63
C ASP A 138 4.12 6.90 -21.46
N ASP A 139 2.91 6.90 -20.90
CA ASP A 139 2.56 7.66 -19.70
C ASP A 139 3.37 7.20 -18.48
N LEU A 140 3.56 5.88 -18.34
CA LEU A 140 4.39 5.32 -17.28
C LEU A 140 5.88 5.61 -17.49
N ASP A 141 6.37 5.59 -18.74
CA ASP A 141 7.77 5.92 -19.08
C ASP A 141 8.12 7.37 -18.75
N ALA A 142 7.18 8.29 -18.96
CA ALA A 142 7.33 9.69 -18.55
C ALA A 142 7.52 9.86 -17.02
N LEU A 143 7.12 8.85 -16.23
CA LEU A 143 7.29 8.80 -14.78
C LEU A 143 8.43 7.89 -14.32
N ALA A 144 9.18 7.26 -15.23
CA ALA A 144 10.13 6.18 -14.93
C ALA A 144 11.16 6.55 -13.86
N ASP A 145 11.67 7.79 -13.87
CA ASP A 145 12.68 8.25 -12.91
C ASP A 145 12.13 8.47 -11.49
N HIS A 146 10.80 8.52 -11.34
CA HIS A 146 10.12 8.57 -10.04
C HIS A 146 9.74 7.18 -9.52
N LEU A 147 9.86 6.14 -10.36
CA LEU A 147 9.58 4.77 -9.96
C LEU A 147 10.74 4.19 -9.14
N PRO A 148 10.46 3.25 -8.22
CA PRO A 148 11.51 2.44 -7.62
C PRO A 148 12.37 1.78 -8.69
N LYS A 149 13.68 1.68 -8.45
CA LYS A 149 14.64 1.16 -9.43
C LYS A 149 14.19 -0.14 -10.09
N LYS A 150 13.73 -1.10 -9.28
CA LYS A 150 13.23 -2.41 -9.77
C LYS A 150 12.12 -2.24 -10.81
N SER A 151 11.13 -1.40 -10.54
CA SER A 151 9.98 -1.18 -11.43
C SER A 151 10.40 -0.38 -12.68
N SER A 152 11.32 0.58 -12.54
CA SER A 152 11.89 1.32 -13.68
C SER A 152 12.71 0.41 -14.62
N ASP A 153 13.48 -0.53 -14.06
CA ASP A 153 14.28 -1.48 -14.83
C ASP A 153 13.38 -2.47 -15.58
N LEU A 154 12.30 -2.92 -14.93
CA LEU A 154 11.27 -3.78 -15.54
C LEU A 154 10.58 -3.09 -16.72
N LEU A 155 10.16 -1.83 -16.55
CA LEU A 155 9.54 -1.03 -17.62
C LEU A 155 10.47 -0.86 -18.83
N ARG A 156 11.73 -0.47 -18.59
CA ARG A 156 12.73 -0.28 -19.66
C ARG A 156 12.95 -1.56 -20.46
N SER A 157 13.11 -2.70 -19.78
CA SER A 157 13.21 -4.02 -20.40
C SER A 157 12.00 -4.35 -21.29
N LYS A 158 10.79 -4.03 -20.81
CA LYS A 158 9.54 -4.24 -21.55
C LYS A 158 9.46 -3.36 -22.81
N LEU A 159 9.83 -2.09 -22.71
CA LEU A 159 9.85 -1.15 -23.84
C LEU A 159 10.87 -1.55 -24.91
N ASP A 160 12.05 -2.03 -24.49
CA ASP A 160 13.08 -2.51 -25.41
C ASP A 160 12.62 -3.73 -26.20
N THR A 161 11.89 -4.65 -25.56
CA THR A 161 11.32 -5.84 -26.21
C THR A 161 10.27 -5.47 -27.27
N LYS A 162 9.55 -4.36 -27.09
CA LYS A 162 8.47 -3.92 -27.99
C LYS A 162 8.96 -3.16 -29.23
N LYS A 163 10.21 -2.67 -29.21
CA LYS A 163 10.84 -1.94 -30.33
C LYS A 163 11.46 -2.87 -31.38
N LEU A 164 11.56 -4.17 -31.11
CA LEU A 164 12.02 -5.23 -32.00
C LEU A 164 10.85 -5.88 -32.76
#